data_AF-A0A938RF28-F1
#
_entry.id   AF-A0A938RF28-F1
#
_cell.length_a   1.000
_cell.length_b   1.000
_cell.length_c   1.000
_cell.angle_alpha   90.00
_cell.angle_beta   90.00
_cell.angle_gamma   90.00
#
_symmetry.space_group_name_H-M   'P 1'
#
loop_
_entity.id
_entity.type
_entity.pdbx_description
1 polymer ?
#
loop_
_entity_poly.entity_id
_entity_poly.type
_entity_poly.pdbx_seq_one_letter_code
_entity_poly.pdbx_strand_id
1 'polypeptide(L)'
;RYGYIPYCVRSIYEAYVGWFDGNPVNLSPLTHKELGVEILAIAGSADKILAHAEKAQQAGRHQAVLELCEMVLENDSGNRSARLMKIASMLALSNLSENFPTANYYKVFAGIEWMKI
;
A
#
# COMPACT_ATOMS: atom_id res chain seq x y z
N ARG A 1 -2.10 19.28 -9.98
CA ARG A 1 -0.83 19.86 -10.50
C ARG A 1 0.05 18.74 -11.07
N TYR A 2 1.07 19.02 -11.88
CA TYR A 2 2.03 18.01 -12.34
C TYR A 2 3.34 18.15 -11.56
N GLY A 3 3.88 17.02 -11.09
CA GLY A 3 5.08 16.98 -10.26
C GLY A 3 4.75 16.93 -8.77
N TYR A 4 5.58 16.20 -8.03
CA TYR A 4 5.47 16.06 -6.58
C TYR A 4 6.88 16.06 -5.98
N ILE A 5 7.19 17.09 -5.19
CA ILE A 5 8.54 17.34 -4.68
C ILE A 5 9.16 16.09 -4.02
N PRO A 6 8.44 15.34 -3.16
CA PRO A 6 9.00 14.13 -2.57
C PRO A 6 9.45 13.08 -3.59
N TYR A 7 8.74 12.92 -4.71
CA TYR A 7 9.16 11.98 -5.76
C TYR A 7 10.43 12.47 -6.45
N CYS A 8 10.50 13.76 -6.78
CA CYS A 8 11.69 14.34 -7.41
C CYS A 8 12.93 14.24 -6.52
N VAL A 9 12.78 14.57 -5.22
CA VAL A 9 13.87 14.46 -4.24
C VAL A 9 14.35 13.02 -4.13
N ARG A 10 13.42 12.05 -4.05
CA ARG A 10 13.76 10.62 -4.03
C ARG A 10 14.50 10.20 -5.29
N SER A 11 14.01 10.56 -6.47
CA SER A 11 14.65 10.22 -7.74
C SER A 11 16.05 10.81 -7.88
N ILE A 12 16.27 12.04 -7.41
CA ILE A 12 17.60 12.66 -7.38
C ILE A 12 18.50 11.88 -6.42
N TYR A 13 18.05 11.61 -5.19
CA TYR A 13 18.82 10.85 -4.22
C TYR A 13 19.25 9.48 -4.78
N GLU A 14 18.30 8.72 -5.34
CA GLU A 14 18.57 7.42 -5.95
C GLU A 14 19.54 7.51 -7.14
N ALA A 15 19.51 8.60 -7.91
CA ALA A 15 20.43 8.81 -9.04
C ALA A 15 21.88 9.06 -8.60
N TYR A 16 22.10 9.70 -7.45
CA TYR A 16 23.44 10.04 -6.96
C TYR A 16 24.01 9.03 -5.96
N VAL A 17 23.19 8.57 -5.02
CA VAL A 17 23.60 7.70 -3.91
C VAL A 17 23.32 6.23 -4.22
N GLY A 18 22.40 5.96 -5.16
CA GLY A 18 21.92 4.64 -5.46
C GLY A 18 20.70 4.25 -4.62
N TRP A 19 20.32 2.97 -4.72
CA TRP A 19 19.13 2.42 -4.08
C TRP A 19 19.30 2.18 -2.57
N PHE A 20 20.54 2.07 -2.09
CA PHE A 20 20.83 1.69 -0.70
C PHE A 20 20.78 2.92 0.22
N ASP A 21 20.00 2.82 1.29
CA ASP A 21 19.72 3.91 2.23
C ASP A 21 20.61 3.89 3.49
N GLY A 22 21.58 2.96 3.57
CA GLY A 22 22.45 2.79 4.74
C GLY A 22 21.91 1.84 5.80
N ASN A 23 20.66 1.38 5.68
CA ASN A 23 20.09 0.39 6.59
C ASN A 23 20.34 -1.03 6.08
N PRO A 24 21.14 -1.87 6.77
CA PRO A 24 21.48 -3.21 6.29
C PRO A 24 20.26 -4.13 6.10
N VAL A 25 19.13 -3.85 6.77
CA VAL A 25 17.87 -4.60 6.57
C VAL A 25 17.38 -4.52 5.12
N ASN A 26 17.68 -3.42 4.42
CA ASN A 26 17.25 -3.18 3.05
C ASN A 26 18.22 -3.75 2.01
N LEU A 27 19.34 -4.38 2.41
CA LEU A 27 20.30 -4.98 1.46
C LEU A 27 19.71 -6.19 0.73
N SER A 28 18.92 -6.99 1.43
CA SER A 28 18.26 -8.17 0.90
C SER A 28 16.95 -8.36 1.68
N PRO A 29 15.94 -7.51 1.43
CA PRO A 29 14.67 -7.60 2.13
C PRO A 29 13.93 -8.87 1.72
N LEU A 30 13.13 -9.41 2.64
CA LEU A 30 12.17 -10.44 2.32
C LEU A 30 11.21 -9.97 1.22
N THR A 31 10.68 -10.91 0.45
CA THR A 31 9.56 -10.61 -0.44
C THR A 31 8.35 -10.18 0.41
N HIS A 32 7.47 -9.35 -0.17
CA HIS A 32 6.25 -8.89 0.52
C HIS A 32 5.40 -10.06 1.04
N LYS A 33 5.37 -11.17 0.29
CA LYS A 33 4.66 -12.38 0.67
C LYS A 33 5.27 -13.05 1.90
N GLU A 34 6.60 -13.26 1.91
CA GLU A 34 7.30 -13.86 3.06
C GLU A 34 7.14 -13.03 4.33
N LEU A 35 7.33 -11.71 4.23
CA LEU A 35 7.11 -10.81 5.37
C LEU A 35 5.64 -10.85 5.84
N GLY A 36 4.69 -10.95 4.91
CA GLY A 36 3.28 -11.09 5.22
C GLY A 36 2.94 -12.36 6.00
N VAL A 37 3.60 -13.49 5.71
CA VAL A 37 3.45 -14.74 6.47
C VAL A 37 3.89 -14.55 7.92
N GLU A 38 5.06 -13.93 8.15
CA GLU A 38 5.56 -13.65 9.50
C GLU A 38 4.62 -12.72 10.28
N ILE A 39 4.14 -11.66 9.64
CA ILE A 39 3.21 -10.71 10.30
C ILE A 39 1.86 -11.37 10.58
N LEU A 40 1.35 -12.21 9.69
CA LEU A 40 0.12 -12.98 9.91
C LEU A 40 0.27 -13.97 11.06
N ALA A 41 1.44 -14.62 11.19
CA ALA A 41 1.73 -15.50 12.32
C ALA A 41 1.67 -14.76 13.67
N ILE A 42 2.16 -13.51 13.70
CA ILE A 42 2.11 -12.65 14.89
C ILE A 42 0.70 -12.12 15.15
N ALA A 43 0.01 -11.63 14.13
CA ALA A 43 -1.34 -11.08 14.24
C ALA A 43 -2.37 -12.17 14.60
N GLY A 44 -2.13 -13.40 14.16
CA GLY A 44 -2.92 -14.60 14.43
C GLY A 44 -4.03 -14.87 13.40
N SER A 45 -4.52 -13.85 12.67
CA SER A 45 -5.42 -14.05 11.53
C SER A 45 -5.51 -12.81 10.63
N ALA A 46 -5.93 -13.02 9.37
CA ALA A 46 -6.23 -11.94 8.43
C ALA A 46 -7.38 -11.04 8.94
N ASP A 47 -8.38 -11.61 9.60
CA ASP A 47 -9.52 -10.85 10.13
C ASP A 47 -9.11 -9.79 11.16
N LYS A 48 -8.12 -10.09 12.00
CA LYS A 48 -7.59 -9.12 12.97
C LYS A 48 -6.88 -7.95 12.28
N ILE A 49 -6.14 -8.23 11.21
CA ILE A 49 -5.50 -7.21 10.39
C ILE A 49 -6.57 -6.34 9.72
N LEU A 50 -7.61 -6.95 9.15
CA LEU A 50 -8.71 -6.21 8.51
C LEU A 50 -9.52 -5.38 9.50
N ALA A 51 -9.78 -5.88 10.71
CA ALA A 51 -10.43 -5.10 11.76
C ALA A 51 -9.58 -3.89 12.19
N HIS A 52 -8.24 -4.02 12.19
CA HIS A 52 -7.36 -2.89 12.42
C HIS A 52 -7.36 -1.91 11.23
N ALA A 53 -7.34 -2.44 10.00
CA ALA A 53 -7.42 -1.64 8.80
C ALA A 53 -8.74 -0.85 8.72
N GLU A 54 -9.85 -1.39 9.23
CA GLU A 54 -11.13 -0.68 9.29
C GLU A 54 -11.04 0.54 10.22
N LYS A 55 -10.43 0.37 11.40
CA LYS A 55 -10.17 1.49 12.31
C LYS A 55 -9.23 2.53 11.69
N ALA A 56 -8.19 2.08 11.00
CA ALA A 56 -7.28 2.96 10.28
C ALA A 56 -7.99 3.73 9.16
N GLN A 57 -8.93 3.08 8.47
CA GLN A 57 -9.77 3.70 7.44
C GLN A 57 -10.65 4.81 8.01
N GLN A 58 -11.31 4.54 9.15
CA GLN A 58 -12.12 5.53 9.85
C GLN A 58 -11.27 6.72 10.35
N ALA A 59 -10.00 6.47 10.70
CA ALA A 59 -9.04 7.50 11.08
C ALA A 59 -8.39 8.24 9.89
N GLY A 60 -8.81 7.97 8.64
CA GLY A 60 -8.25 8.61 7.44
C GLY A 60 -6.85 8.15 7.07
N ARG A 61 -6.33 7.06 7.66
CA ARG A 61 -4.98 6.52 7.41
C ARG A 61 -4.95 5.61 6.19
N HIS A 62 -5.42 6.12 5.05
CA HIS A 62 -5.67 5.32 3.84
C HIS A 62 -4.43 4.60 3.31
N GLN A 63 -3.24 5.21 3.40
CA GLN A 63 -2.00 4.54 2.98
C GLN A 63 -1.68 3.30 3.83
N ALA A 64 -1.91 3.38 5.15
CA ALA A 64 -1.75 2.22 6.03
C ALA A 64 -2.77 1.13 5.71
N VAL A 65 -4.01 1.50 5.35
CA VAL A 65 -5.03 0.54 4.91
C VAL A 65 -4.60 -0.18 3.64
N LEU A 66 -4.01 0.51 2.66
CA LEU A 66 -3.50 -0.13 1.46
C LEU A 66 -2.43 -1.19 1.77
N GLU A 67 -1.47 -0.86 2.63
CA GLU A 67 -0.38 -1.78 3.00
C GLU A 67 -0.90 -3.01 3.76
N LEU A 68 -1.83 -2.81 4.70
CA LEU A 68 -2.45 -3.91 5.46
C LEU A 68 -3.30 -4.81 4.56
N CYS A 69 -4.11 -4.24 3.67
CA CYS A 69 -4.92 -5.01 2.73
C CYS A 69 -4.04 -5.75 1.72
N GLU A 70 -2.94 -5.17 1.27
CA GLU A 70 -2.02 -5.84 0.33
C GLU A 70 -1.36 -7.05 0.96
N MET A 71 -0.91 -6.92 2.20
CA MET A 71 -0.34 -8.04 2.96
C MET A 71 -1.31 -9.21 3.11
N VAL A 72 -2.61 -8.92 3.32
CA VAL A 72 -3.66 -9.93 3.35
C VAL A 72 -3.84 -10.56 1.96
N LEU A 73 -3.92 -9.76 0.90
CA LEU A 73 -4.17 -10.25 -0.47
C LEU A 73 -3.02 -11.07 -1.07
N GLU A 74 -1.77 -10.81 -0.66
CA GLU A 74 -0.61 -11.64 -1.04
C GLU A 74 -0.68 -13.08 -0.47
N ASN A 75 -1.41 -13.26 0.63
CA ASN A 75 -1.58 -14.54 1.32
C ASN A 75 -2.96 -15.18 1.09
N ASP A 76 -3.99 -14.36 0.84
CA ASP A 76 -5.36 -14.74 0.53
C ASP A 76 -5.92 -13.82 -0.57
N SER A 77 -5.59 -14.14 -1.82
CA SER A 77 -5.93 -13.30 -2.99
C SER A 77 -7.44 -13.21 -3.26
N GLY A 78 -8.22 -14.15 -2.72
CA GLY A 78 -9.68 -14.22 -2.79
C GLY A 78 -10.40 -13.39 -1.72
N ASN A 79 -9.66 -12.73 -0.81
CA ASN A 79 -10.26 -11.96 0.27
C ASN A 79 -11.00 -10.71 -0.25
N ARG A 80 -12.31 -10.85 -0.46
CA ARG A 80 -13.15 -9.79 -1.00
C ARG A 80 -13.19 -8.54 -0.10
N SER A 81 -13.16 -8.73 1.22
CA SER A 81 -13.19 -7.61 2.18
C SER A 81 -11.92 -6.75 2.05
N ALA A 82 -10.74 -7.38 2.05
CA ALA A 82 -9.46 -6.70 1.84
C ALA A 82 -9.43 -5.92 0.53
N ARG A 83 -9.94 -6.52 -0.55
CA ARG A 83 -10.01 -5.91 -1.88
C ARG A 83 -10.90 -4.67 -1.91
N LEU A 84 -12.10 -4.74 -1.32
CA LEU A 84 -13.02 -3.61 -1.23
C LEU A 84 -12.44 -2.46 -0.38
N MET A 85 -11.78 -2.77 0.73
CA MET A 85 -11.10 -1.77 1.57
C MET A 85 -9.93 -1.10 0.84
N LYS A 86 -9.13 -1.89 0.11
CA LYS A 86 -8.03 -1.39 -0.74
C LYS A 86 -8.56 -0.41 -1.79
N ILE A 87 -9.61 -0.78 -2.50
CA ILE A 87 -10.30 0.07 -3.48
C ILE A 87 -10.77 1.39 -2.86
N ALA A 88 -11.50 1.32 -1.74
CA ALA A 88 -12.05 2.51 -1.09
C ALA A 88 -10.92 3.47 -0.65
N SER A 89 -9.82 2.92 -0.15
CA SER A 89 -8.64 3.70 0.26
C SER A 89 -7.91 4.34 -0.91
N MET A 90 -7.78 3.64 -2.05
CA MET A 90 -7.22 4.23 -3.27
C MET A 90 -8.07 5.40 -3.77
N LEU A 91 -9.41 5.25 -3.78
CA LEU A 91 -10.30 6.34 -4.19
C LEU A 91 -10.21 7.54 -3.24
N ALA A 92 -10.09 7.30 -1.94
CA ALA A 92 -9.88 8.36 -0.95
C ALA A 92 -8.53 9.09 -1.18
N LEU A 93 -7.42 8.35 -1.33
CA LEU A 93 -6.12 8.93 -1.64
C LEU A 93 -6.09 9.69 -2.96
N SER A 94 -6.84 9.22 -3.97
CA SER A 94 -6.99 9.94 -5.23
C SER A 94 -7.62 11.31 -5.03
N ASN A 95 -8.67 11.40 -4.21
CA ASN A 95 -9.35 12.67 -3.92
C ASN A 95 -8.48 13.61 -3.07
N LEU A 96 -7.64 13.08 -2.19
CA LEU A 96 -6.73 13.85 -1.35
C LEU A 96 -5.45 14.30 -2.09
N SER A 97 -5.08 13.63 -3.18
CA SER A 97 -3.84 13.89 -3.89
C SER A 97 -3.90 15.19 -4.72
N GLU A 98 -2.99 16.12 -4.41
CA GLU A 98 -2.81 17.35 -5.19
C GLU A 98 -2.09 17.12 -6.54
N ASN A 99 -1.33 16.02 -6.66
CA ASN A 99 -0.65 15.62 -7.88
C ASN A 99 -1.61 14.83 -8.78
N PHE A 100 -1.90 15.34 -9.97
CA PHE A 100 -2.87 14.73 -10.89
C PHE A 100 -2.44 13.34 -11.38
N PRO A 101 -1.17 13.11 -11.76
CA PRO A 101 -0.69 11.76 -12.05
C PRO A 101 -0.94 10.78 -10.90
N THR A 102 -0.54 11.10 -9.67
CA THR A 102 -0.76 10.24 -8.50
C THR A 102 -2.25 9.94 -8.29
N ALA A 103 -3.10 10.97 -8.36
CA ALA A 103 -4.53 10.80 -8.24
C ALA A 103 -5.09 9.85 -9.32
N ASN A 104 -4.63 10.00 -10.57
CA ASN A 104 -5.04 9.14 -11.67
C ASN A 104 -4.55 7.70 -11.50
N TYR A 105 -3.32 7.49 -11.03
CA TYR A 105 -2.80 6.16 -10.71
C TYR A 105 -3.70 5.46 -9.69
N TYR A 106 -4.03 6.10 -8.58
CA TYR A 106 -4.94 5.49 -7.60
C TYR A 106 -6.31 5.13 -8.19
N LYS A 107 -6.90 5.99 -9.04
CA LYS A 107 -8.18 5.71 -9.72
C LYS A 107 -8.11 4.51 -10.65
N VAL A 108 -7.08 4.46 -11.50
CA VAL A 108 -6.89 3.38 -12.47
C VAL A 108 -6.68 2.05 -11.75
N PHE A 109 -5.81 2.03 -10.74
CA PHE A 109 -5.53 0.81 -9.99
C PHE A 109 -6.72 0.36 -9.14
N ALA A 110 -7.53 1.28 -8.60
CA ALA A 110 -8.80 0.92 -7.98
C ALA A 110 -9.74 0.22 -8.98
N GLY A 111 -9.81 0.70 -10.24
CA GLY A 111 -10.56 0.04 -11.31
C GLY A 111 -10.02 -1.36 -11.65
N ILE A 112 -8.70 -1.53 -11.68
CA ILE A 112 -8.04 -2.84 -11.87
C ILE A 112 -8.41 -3.81 -10.74
N GLU A 113 -8.41 -3.36 -9.49
CA GLU A 113 -8.80 -4.22 -8.37
C GLU A 113 -10.29 -4.56 -8.37
N TRP A 114 -11.16 -3.65 -8.84
CA TRP A 114 -12.59 -3.92 -9.04
C TRP A 114 -12.86 -5.07 -10.01
N MET A 115 -12.06 -5.19 -11.08
CA MET A 115 -12.22 -6.26 -12.08
C MET A 115 -11.84 -7.66 -11.56
N LYS A 116 -11.23 -7.76 -10.38
CA LYS A 116 -10.82 -9.01 -9.75
C LYS A 116 -11.78 -9.48 -8.65
N ILE A 117 -12.90 -8.77 -8.43
CA ILE A 117 -14.02 -9.16 -7.54
C ILE A 117 -15.05 -9.91 -8.38
#